data_AF-A0A7K0GNY9-F1
#
_entry.id   AF-A0A7K0GNY9-F1
#
_cell.length_a   1.000
_cell.length_b   1.000
_cell.length_c   1.000
_cell.angle_alpha   90.00
_cell.angle_beta   90.00
_cell.angle_gamma   90.00
#
_symmetry.space_group_name_H-M   'P 1'
#
loop_
_entity.id
_entity.type
_entity.pdbx_description
1 polymer ?
#
loop_
_entity_poly.entity_id
_entity_poly.type
_entity_poly.pdbx_seq_one_letter_code
_entity_poly.pdbx_strand_id
1 'polypeptide(L)'
;MADKRKPRGILERRKAVNKAAQEAFDNYNPRDAKFATKEAYKKAKENVKAEKKLYRLVKERKTRYRLKQSPEDKNAWKRAKQDKRIAKKVYVKTAQATGGTVPQKIRRGAVRSAKQVVRSNIEDAALQDDNLGAVVDARRKIRNFHYQKAATKQAGKAGYNLGKWTISRSYGLTNRGYNFVRGKGFTRTPQAESWQGKLAVRMRNFKNRLKNSRAGKMTRGTTRGLGILSKPLRIVLHNPLSAKS
;
A
#
# COMPACT_ATOMS: atom_id res chain seq x y z
N MET A 1 37.37 3.34 -7.89
CA MET A 1 38.06 2.34 -8.74
C MET A 1 37.02 1.44 -9.40
N ALA A 2 36.89 1.49 -10.74
CA ALA A 2 35.93 0.66 -11.46
C ALA A 2 36.44 -0.80 -11.48
N ASP A 3 35.75 -1.69 -10.77
CA ASP A 3 36.05 -3.14 -10.68
C ASP A 3 36.26 -3.73 -12.10
N LYS A 4 37.41 -4.34 -12.37
CA LYS A 4 37.88 -4.72 -13.73
C LYS A 4 37.20 -5.99 -14.30
N ARG A 5 36.16 -6.54 -13.65
CA ARG A 5 35.57 -7.87 -13.95
C ARG A 5 34.66 -7.93 -15.18
N LYS A 6 34.75 -9.00 -15.98
CA LYS A 6 33.88 -9.21 -17.18
C LYS A 6 32.37 -9.17 -16.82
N PRO A 7 31.49 -8.78 -17.76
CA PRO A 7 30.04 -8.79 -17.55
C PRO A 7 29.53 -10.17 -17.15
N ARG A 8 28.65 -10.25 -16.14
CA ARG A 8 28.19 -11.51 -15.53
C ARG A 8 27.48 -12.44 -16.51
N GLY A 9 27.70 -13.74 -16.39
CA GLY A 9 26.99 -14.81 -17.09
C GLY A 9 25.49 -14.87 -16.74
N ILE A 10 24.70 -15.67 -17.46
CA ILE A 10 23.25 -15.80 -17.21
C ILE A 10 22.98 -16.44 -15.83
N LEU A 11 23.70 -17.51 -15.50
CA LEU A 11 23.57 -18.23 -14.22
C LEU A 11 23.99 -17.34 -13.04
N GLU A 12 25.12 -16.65 -13.16
CA GLU A 12 25.60 -15.70 -12.16
C GLU A 12 24.59 -14.57 -11.91
N ARG A 13 23.95 -14.06 -12.97
CA ARG A 13 22.88 -13.07 -12.85
C ARG A 13 21.68 -13.60 -12.08
N ARG A 14 21.28 -14.85 -12.32
CA ARG A 14 20.17 -15.48 -11.58
C ARG A 14 20.53 -15.65 -10.10
N LYS A 15 21.73 -16.17 -9.81
CA LYS A 15 22.25 -16.29 -8.43
C LYS A 15 22.30 -14.93 -7.72
N ALA A 16 22.82 -13.90 -8.38
CA ALA A 16 22.87 -12.54 -7.84
C ALA A 16 21.50 -11.94 -7.55
N VAL A 17 20.50 -12.16 -8.43
CA VAL A 17 19.12 -11.71 -8.19
C VAL A 17 18.52 -12.44 -6.98
N ASN A 18 18.73 -13.74 -6.86
CA ASN A 18 18.19 -14.52 -5.76
C ASN A 18 18.82 -14.11 -4.43
N LYS A 19 20.14 -13.98 -4.38
CA LYS A 19 20.88 -13.54 -3.21
C LYS A 19 20.47 -12.13 -2.78
N ALA A 20 20.47 -11.17 -3.69
CA ALA A 20 20.08 -9.79 -3.37
C ALA A 20 18.60 -9.64 -2.98
N ALA A 21 17.72 -10.51 -3.51
CA ALA A 21 16.33 -10.53 -3.07
C ALA A 21 16.20 -11.12 -1.66
N GLN A 22 16.96 -12.17 -1.33
CA GLN A 22 16.98 -12.76 0.00
C GLN A 22 17.53 -11.76 1.03
N GLU A 23 18.67 -11.14 0.74
CA GLU A 23 19.25 -10.08 1.58
C GLU A 23 18.25 -8.93 1.82
N ALA A 24 17.44 -8.57 0.82
CA ALA A 24 16.42 -7.55 0.99
C ALA A 24 15.28 -7.98 1.93
N PHE A 25 14.96 -9.28 1.99
CA PHE A 25 13.96 -9.81 2.91
C PHE A 25 14.51 -10.05 4.31
N ASP A 26 15.79 -10.40 4.43
CA ASP A 26 16.46 -10.59 5.72
C ASP A 26 16.58 -9.23 6.45
N ASN A 27 16.85 -8.15 5.71
CA ASN A 27 17.01 -6.81 6.27
C ASN A 27 15.70 -6.02 6.46
N TYR A 28 14.65 -6.34 5.70
CA TYR A 28 13.41 -5.54 5.69
C TYR A 28 12.17 -6.41 5.63
N ASN A 29 11.10 -5.95 6.28
CA ASN A 29 9.77 -6.50 6.08
C ASN A 29 9.40 -6.48 4.58
N PRO A 30 8.59 -7.43 4.07
CA PRO A 30 8.29 -7.53 2.64
C PRO A 30 7.77 -6.23 2.00
N ARG A 31 7.03 -5.42 2.76
CA ARG A 31 6.54 -4.11 2.34
C ARG A 31 7.68 -3.10 2.13
N ASP A 32 8.62 -3.06 3.06
CA ASP A 32 9.72 -2.10 3.07
C ASP A 32 10.85 -2.54 2.12
N ALA A 33 11.10 -3.84 2.03
CA ALA A 33 12.00 -4.46 1.06
C ALA A 33 11.66 -4.04 -0.38
N LYS A 34 10.36 -3.97 -0.71
CA LYS A 34 9.90 -3.48 -2.01
C LYS A 34 10.28 -2.02 -2.26
N PHE A 35 10.19 -1.16 -1.25
CA PHE A 35 10.53 0.26 -1.40
C PHE A 35 12.05 0.45 -1.52
N ALA A 36 12.83 -0.20 -0.65
CA ALA A 36 14.29 -0.17 -0.71
C ALA A 36 14.82 -0.67 -2.07
N THR A 37 14.31 -1.81 -2.55
CA THR A 37 14.72 -2.35 -3.87
C THR A 37 14.24 -1.50 -5.05
N LYS A 38 13.13 -0.77 -4.91
CA LYS A 38 12.68 0.22 -5.92
C LYS A 38 13.63 1.41 -5.99
N GLU A 39 14.11 1.90 -4.86
CA GLU A 39 15.10 2.98 -4.81
C GLU A 39 16.44 2.54 -5.39
N ALA A 40 16.93 1.34 -5.05
CA ALA A 40 18.10 0.75 -5.67
C ALA A 40 17.95 0.63 -7.19
N TYR A 41 16.77 0.24 -7.67
CA TYR A 41 16.48 0.20 -9.11
C TYR A 41 16.50 1.60 -9.77
N LYS A 42 16.00 2.64 -9.08
CA LYS A 42 16.06 4.03 -9.58
C LYS A 42 17.52 4.50 -9.68
N LYS A 43 18.32 4.31 -8.63
CA LYS A 43 19.76 4.63 -8.64
C LYS A 43 20.49 3.91 -9.78
N ALA A 44 20.24 2.61 -9.97
CA ALA A 44 20.82 1.87 -11.09
C ALA A 44 20.38 2.40 -12.47
N LYS A 45 19.16 2.92 -12.61
CA LYS A 45 18.68 3.55 -13.85
C LYS A 45 19.40 4.88 -14.12
N GLU A 46 19.68 5.66 -13.09
CA GLU A 46 20.42 6.92 -13.18
C GLU A 46 21.90 6.67 -13.52
N ASN A 47 22.54 5.70 -12.85
CA ASN A 47 23.91 5.29 -13.16
C ASN A 47 24.07 4.88 -14.64
N VAL A 48 23.12 4.11 -15.19
CA VAL A 48 23.14 3.78 -16.63
C VAL A 48 23.07 5.01 -17.53
N LYS A 49 22.33 6.06 -17.14
CA LYS A 49 22.26 7.30 -17.91
C LYS A 49 23.58 8.07 -17.83
N ALA A 50 24.16 8.17 -16.62
CA ALA A 50 25.44 8.82 -16.39
C ALA A 50 26.56 8.14 -17.20
N GLU A 51 26.69 6.82 -17.08
CA GLU A 51 27.66 6.00 -17.82
C GLU A 51 27.47 6.10 -19.34
N LYS A 52 26.22 6.16 -19.82
CA LYS A 52 25.95 6.37 -21.26
C LYS A 52 26.45 7.73 -21.74
N LYS A 53 26.25 8.79 -20.94
CA LYS A 53 26.72 10.14 -21.27
C LYS A 53 28.25 10.18 -21.27
N LEU A 54 28.89 9.64 -20.23
CA LEU A 54 30.35 9.54 -20.14
C LEU A 54 30.94 8.77 -21.33
N TYR A 55 30.39 7.58 -21.63
CA TYR A 55 30.82 6.80 -22.79
C TYR A 55 30.69 7.58 -24.11
N ARG A 56 29.60 8.33 -24.30
CA ARG A 56 29.40 9.16 -25.50
C ARG A 56 30.45 10.26 -25.61
N LEU A 57 30.68 11.01 -24.52
CA LEU A 57 31.68 12.09 -24.47
C LEU A 57 33.09 11.56 -24.72
N VAL A 58 33.47 10.46 -24.09
CA VAL A 58 34.79 9.85 -24.27
C VAL A 58 34.94 9.32 -25.70
N LYS A 59 33.89 8.74 -26.28
CA LYS A 59 33.89 8.29 -27.67
C LYS A 59 34.10 9.47 -28.62
N GLU A 60 33.35 10.56 -28.45
CA GLU A 60 33.44 11.77 -29.28
C GLU A 60 34.82 12.44 -29.19
N ARG A 61 35.38 12.55 -27.97
CA ARG A 61 36.74 13.08 -27.75
C ARG A 61 37.79 12.21 -28.45
N LYS A 62 37.75 10.89 -28.25
CA LYS A 62 38.72 9.98 -28.87
C LYS A 62 38.62 9.98 -30.40
N THR A 63 37.42 10.10 -30.96
CA THR A 63 37.25 10.27 -32.42
C THR A 63 37.82 11.58 -32.93
N ARG A 64 37.62 12.69 -32.20
CA ARG A 64 38.13 14.01 -32.59
C ARG A 64 39.66 14.05 -32.64
N TYR A 65 40.32 13.42 -31.67
CA TYR A 65 41.78 13.39 -31.57
C TYR A 65 42.42 12.13 -32.18
N ARG A 66 41.65 11.31 -32.94
CA ARG A 66 42.13 10.04 -33.55
C ARG A 66 42.83 9.08 -32.57
N LEU A 67 42.40 9.08 -31.31
CA LEU A 67 42.96 8.24 -30.25
C LEU A 67 42.34 6.83 -30.28
N LYS A 68 43.12 5.80 -29.90
CA LYS A 68 42.63 4.42 -29.77
C LYS A 68 41.50 4.34 -28.73
N GLN A 69 40.41 3.64 -29.07
CA GLN A 69 39.28 3.45 -28.16
C GLN A 69 39.60 2.38 -27.11
N SER A 70 39.67 2.77 -25.83
CA SER A 70 39.73 1.80 -24.73
C SER A 70 38.40 1.06 -24.61
N PRO A 71 38.39 -0.29 -24.51
CA PRO A 71 37.17 -1.06 -24.31
C PRO A 71 36.54 -0.87 -22.91
N GLU A 72 37.24 -0.22 -21.98
CA GLU A 72 36.83 -0.05 -20.58
C GLU A 72 35.54 0.75 -20.45
N ASP A 73 35.43 1.91 -21.10
CA ASP A 73 34.25 2.80 -21.02
C ASP A 73 32.99 2.08 -21.57
N LYS A 74 33.16 1.32 -22.65
CA LYS A 74 32.09 0.51 -23.25
C LYS A 74 31.66 -0.61 -22.31
N ASN A 75 32.61 -1.22 -21.61
CA ASN A 75 32.35 -2.28 -20.64
C ASN A 75 31.68 -1.74 -19.36
N ALA A 76 32.07 -0.56 -18.88
CA ALA A 76 31.42 0.11 -17.76
C ALA A 76 29.94 0.37 -18.04
N TRP A 77 29.62 0.92 -19.22
CA TRP A 77 28.23 1.11 -19.64
C TRP A 77 27.45 -0.22 -19.76
N LYS A 78 28.08 -1.27 -20.29
CA LYS A 78 27.47 -2.61 -20.37
C LYS A 78 27.20 -3.20 -18.99
N ARG A 79 28.09 -3.00 -18.01
CA ARG A 79 27.89 -3.45 -16.62
C ARG A 79 26.74 -2.71 -15.94
N ALA A 80 26.71 -1.39 -16.05
CA ALA A 80 25.60 -0.60 -15.51
C ALA A 80 24.24 -1.10 -16.06
N LYS A 81 24.18 -1.46 -17.35
CA LYS A 81 22.98 -2.08 -17.95
C LYS A 81 22.62 -3.42 -17.31
N GLN A 82 23.61 -4.26 -17.00
CA GLN A 82 23.39 -5.53 -16.30
C GLN A 82 22.92 -5.31 -14.87
N ASP A 83 23.54 -4.40 -14.13
CA ASP A 83 23.15 -4.08 -12.75
C ASP A 83 21.73 -3.53 -12.69
N LYS A 84 21.35 -2.66 -13.61
CA LYS A 84 19.96 -2.23 -13.80
C LYS A 84 19.01 -3.41 -14.03
N ARG A 85 19.41 -4.40 -14.84
CA ARG A 85 18.58 -5.59 -15.10
C ARG A 85 18.45 -6.47 -13.85
N ILE A 86 19.53 -6.65 -13.09
CA ILE A 86 19.54 -7.37 -11.81
C ILE A 86 18.62 -6.63 -10.82
N ALA A 87 18.84 -5.35 -10.58
CA ALA A 87 18.04 -4.52 -9.68
C ALA A 87 16.55 -4.52 -10.07
N LYS A 88 16.23 -4.46 -11.36
CA LYS A 88 14.83 -4.59 -11.84
C LYS A 88 14.23 -5.94 -11.44
N LYS A 89 14.96 -7.04 -11.64
CA LYS A 89 14.48 -8.38 -11.31
C LYS A 89 14.33 -8.57 -9.80
N VAL A 90 15.27 -8.04 -9.01
CA VAL A 90 15.17 -8.03 -7.54
C VAL A 90 13.92 -7.26 -7.11
N TYR A 91 13.72 -6.04 -7.60
CA TYR A 91 12.49 -5.26 -7.34
C TYR A 91 11.21 -5.99 -7.73
N VAL A 92 11.19 -6.68 -8.88
CA VAL A 92 10.01 -7.46 -9.29
C VAL A 92 9.78 -8.63 -8.33
N LYS A 93 10.83 -9.35 -7.93
CA LYS A 93 10.75 -10.49 -7.01
C LYS A 93 10.30 -10.06 -5.61
N THR A 94 10.83 -8.96 -5.08
CA THR A 94 10.36 -8.39 -3.79
C THR A 94 8.94 -7.85 -3.89
N ALA A 95 8.58 -7.23 -5.01
CA ALA A 95 7.19 -6.80 -5.24
C ALA A 95 6.22 -7.98 -5.34
N GLN A 96 6.63 -9.14 -5.88
CA GLN A 96 5.80 -10.35 -5.95
C GLN A 96 5.38 -10.85 -4.57
N ALA A 97 6.27 -10.80 -3.57
CA ALA A 97 5.94 -11.16 -2.18
C ALA A 97 4.81 -10.29 -1.57
N THR A 98 4.61 -9.07 -2.08
CA THR A 98 3.53 -8.16 -1.64
C THR A 98 2.37 -8.06 -2.62
N GLY A 99 2.18 -9.11 -3.44
CA GLY A 99 1.07 -9.21 -4.41
C GLY A 99 1.36 -8.59 -5.78
N GLY A 100 2.63 -8.30 -6.08
CA GLY A 100 3.10 -7.84 -7.39
C GLY A 100 3.42 -6.34 -7.49
N THR A 101 3.90 -5.96 -8.66
CA THR A 101 4.14 -4.57 -9.06
C THR A 101 2.83 -3.81 -9.27
N VAL A 102 2.86 -2.48 -9.23
CA VAL A 102 1.66 -1.64 -9.42
C VAL A 102 0.97 -1.93 -10.77
N PRO A 103 1.67 -1.98 -11.92
CA PRO A 103 1.04 -2.34 -13.19
C PRO A 103 0.41 -3.73 -13.20
N GLN A 104 1.04 -4.72 -12.54
CA GLN A 104 0.46 -6.06 -12.44
C GLN A 104 -0.82 -6.07 -11.62
N LYS A 105 -0.90 -5.28 -10.54
CA LYS A 105 -2.12 -5.14 -9.74
C LYS A 105 -3.23 -4.47 -10.53
N ILE A 106 -2.91 -3.40 -11.26
CA ILE A 106 -3.87 -2.71 -12.14
C ILE A 106 -4.39 -3.67 -13.21
N ARG A 107 -3.50 -4.38 -13.91
CA ARG A 107 -3.90 -5.37 -14.93
C ARG A 107 -4.78 -6.47 -14.36
N ARG A 108 -4.44 -7.01 -13.18
CA ARG A 108 -5.27 -8.01 -12.50
C ARG A 108 -6.64 -7.43 -12.12
N GLY A 109 -6.69 -6.16 -11.68
CA GLY A 109 -7.92 -5.44 -11.43
C GLY A 109 -8.78 -5.32 -12.68
N ALA A 110 -8.22 -4.81 -13.77
CA ALA A 110 -8.90 -4.67 -15.06
C ALA A 110 -9.46 -6.01 -15.58
N VAL A 111 -8.67 -7.08 -15.54
CA VAL A 111 -9.13 -8.43 -15.95
C VAL A 111 -10.28 -8.92 -15.05
N ARG A 112 -10.23 -8.66 -13.74
CA ARG A 112 -11.32 -9.02 -12.82
C ARG A 112 -12.58 -8.22 -13.13
N SER A 113 -12.45 -6.92 -13.37
CA SER A 113 -13.57 -6.04 -13.76
C SER A 113 -14.19 -6.49 -15.09
N ALA A 114 -13.37 -6.76 -16.10
CA ALA A 114 -13.85 -7.26 -17.39
C ALA A 114 -14.62 -8.59 -17.23
N LYS A 115 -14.07 -9.55 -16.49
CA LYS A 115 -14.77 -10.81 -16.17
C LYS A 115 -16.07 -10.59 -15.41
N GLN A 116 -16.12 -9.59 -14.53
CA GLN A 116 -17.32 -9.25 -13.80
C GLN A 116 -18.39 -8.65 -14.71
N VAL A 117 -18.01 -7.77 -15.66
CA VAL A 117 -18.94 -7.21 -16.66
C VAL A 117 -19.51 -8.32 -17.53
N VAL A 118 -18.65 -9.16 -18.10
CA VAL A 118 -19.09 -10.30 -18.93
C VAL A 118 -20.03 -11.22 -18.15
N ARG A 119 -19.70 -11.53 -16.89
CA ARG A 119 -20.57 -12.32 -16.04
C ARG A 119 -21.89 -11.63 -15.73
N SER A 120 -21.90 -10.32 -15.47
CA SER A 120 -23.14 -9.57 -15.25
C SER A 120 -24.02 -9.68 -16.48
N ASN A 121 -23.48 -9.45 -17.67
CA ASN A 121 -24.26 -9.52 -18.91
C ASN A 121 -24.88 -10.91 -19.14
N ILE A 122 -24.15 -11.99 -18.83
CA ILE A 122 -24.68 -13.36 -18.90
C ILE A 122 -25.76 -13.59 -17.85
N GLU A 123 -25.55 -13.12 -16.62
CA GLU A 123 -26.55 -13.22 -15.55
C GLU A 123 -27.79 -12.39 -15.86
N ASP A 124 -27.64 -11.19 -16.43
CA ASP A 124 -28.73 -10.30 -16.82
C ASP A 124 -29.53 -10.91 -17.98
N ALA A 125 -28.88 -11.61 -18.92
CA ALA A 125 -29.57 -12.41 -19.95
C ALA A 125 -30.33 -13.62 -19.35
N ALA A 126 -29.72 -14.35 -18.42
CA ALA A 126 -30.37 -15.50 -17.76
C ALA A 126 -31.47 -15.09 -16.76
N LEU A 127 -31.51 -13.82 -16.33
CA LEU A 127 -32.59 -13.25 -15.53
C LEU A 127 -33.83 -12.91 -16.36
N GLN A 128 -33.70 -12.82 -17.69
CA GLN A 128 -34.83 -12.60 -18.60
C GLN A 128 -35.60 -13.89 -18.88
N ASP A 129 -35.05 -15.06 -18.55
CA ASP A 129 -35.74 -16.35 -18.63
C ASP A 129 -36.51 -16.65 -17.31
N ASP A 130 -37.82 -16.83 -17.41
CA ASP A 130 -38.72 -17.04 -16.26
C ASP A 130 -38.37 -18.28 -15.41
N ASN A 131 -37.78 -19.33 -16.03
CA ASN A 131 -37.41 -20.57 -15.33
C ASN A 131 -36.04 -20.50 -14.63
N LEU A 132 -35.11 -19.64 -15.07
CA LEU A 132 -33.74 -19.55 -14.53
C LEU A 132 -33.51 -18.32 -13.65
N GLY A 133 -34.36 -17.29 -13.76
CA GLY A 133 -34.15 -15.99 -13.12
C GLY A 133 -34.07 -16.05 -11.59
N ALA A 134 -34.93 -16.83 -10.92
CA ALA A 134 -34.95 -16.92 -9.46
C ALA A 134 -33.64 -17.48 -8.85
N VAL A 135 -33.06 -18.49 -9.51
CA VAL A 135 -31.81 -19.12 -9.08
C VAL A 135 -30.61 -18.19 -9.30
N VAL A 136 -30.58 -17.51 -10.46
CA VAL A 136 -29.54 -16.53 -10.80
C VAL A 136 -29.58 -15.34 -9.85
N ASP A 137 -30.77 -14.82 -9.53
CA ASP A 137 -30.97 -13.71 -8.61
C ASP A 137 -30.53 -14.07 -7.17
N ALA A 138 -30.95 -15.23 -6.67
CA ALA A 138 -30.52 -15.72 -5.36
C ALA A 138 -28.99 -15.83 -5.27
N ARG A 139 -28.35 -16.37 -6.30
CA ARG A 139 -26.88 -16.49 -6.39
C ARG A 139 -26.20 -15.11 -6.43
N ARG A 140 -26.77 -14.16 -7.17
CA ARG A 140 -26.28 -12.77 -7.26
C ARG A 140 -26.36 -12.08 -5.89
N LYS A 141 -27.48 -12.20 -5.19
CA LYS A 141 -27.72 -11.63 -3.84
C LYS A 141 -26.76 -12.21 -2.80
N ILE A 142 -26.60 -13.53 -2.72
CA ILE A 142 -25.65 -14.19 -1.80
C ILE A 142 -24.22 -13.70 -2.04
N ARG A 143 -23.81 -13.65 -3.31
CA ARG A 143 -22.48 -13.15 -3.68
C ARG A 143 -22.28 -11.68 -3.29
N ASN A 144 -23.26 -10.83 -3.57
CA ASN A 144 -23.21 -9.42 -3.21
C ASN A 144 -23.11 -9.22 -1.69
N PHE A 145 -23.84 -10.03 -0.90
CA PHE A 145 -23.73 -10.03 0.54
C PHE A 145 -22.33 -10.38 1.04
N HIS A 146 -21.70 -11.42 0.47
CA HIS A 146 -20.31 -11.77 0.81
C HIS A 146 -19.32 -10.66 0.45
N TYR A 147 -19.49 -10.02 -0.72
CA TYR A 147 -18.64 -8.90 -1.12
C TYR A 147 -18.82 -7.69 -0.21
N GLN A 148 -20.06 -7.32 0.12
CA GLN A 148 -20.33 -6.22 1.03
C GLN A 148 -19.72 -6.50 2.40
N LYS A 149 -19.95 -7.68 2.99
CA LYS A 149 -19.36 -8.07 4.27
C LYS A 149 -17.83 -7.97 4.28
N ALA A 150 -17.17 -8.48 3.23
CA ALA A 150 -15.72 -8.42 3.10
C ALA A 150 -15.22 -6.97 2.91
N ALA A 151 -15.90 -6.19 2.06
CA ALA A 151 -15.59 -4.79 1.80
C ALA A 151 -15.75 -3.95 3.06
N THR A 152 -16.84 -4.11 3.83
CA THR A 152 -17.07 -3.40 5.10
C THR A 152 -16.01 -3.76 6.13
N LYS A 153 -15.64 -5.04 6.26
CA LYS A 153 -14.56 -5.48 7.17
C LYS A 153 -13.23 -4.85 6.80
N GLN A 154 -12.90 -4.83 5.50
CA GLN A 154 -11.64 -4.24 5.01
C GLN A 154 -11.63 -2.71 5.15
N ALA A 155 -12.72 -2.04 4.79
CA ALA A 155 -12.90 -0.61 4.94
C ALA A 155 -12.82 -0.19 6.42
N GLY A 156 -13.45 -0.95 7.32
CA GLY A 156 -13.35 -0.72 8.76
C GLY A 156 -11.90 -0.85 9.27
N LYS A 157 -11.18 -1.90 8.87
CA LYS A 157 -9.76 -2.09 9.24
C LYS A 157 -8.87 -0.98 8.66
N ALA A 158 -9.11 -0.58 7.41
CA ALA A 158 -8.38 0.50 6.75
C ALA A 158 -8.65 1.85 7.42
N GLY A 159 -9.91 2.17 7.70
CA GLY A 159 -10.32 3.38 8.41
C GLY A 159 -9.74 3.43 9.82
N TYR A 160 -9.75 2.32 10.56
CA TYR A 160 -9.12 2.23 11.88
C TYR A 160 -7.60 2.48 11.81
N ASN A 161 -6.89 1.84 10.89
CA ASN A 161 -5.45 2.01 10.72
C ASN A 161 -5.09 3.43 10.27
N LEU A 162 -5.88 4.01 9.36
CA LEU A 162 -5.72 5.39 8.90
C LEU A 162 -6.00 6.37 10.05
N GLY A 163 -7.07 6.17 10.82
CA GLY A 163 -7.36 6.95 12.02
C GLY A 163 -6.22 6.89 13.02
N LYS A 164 -5.71 5.69 13.35
CA LYS A 164 -4.55 5.52 14.24
C LYS A 164 -3.30 6.25 13.71
N TRP A 165 -2.99 6.10 12.42
CA TRP A 165 -1.84 6.75 11.78
C TRP A 165 -1.97 8.28 11.82
N THR A 166 -3.12 8.80 11.38
CA THR A 166 -3.43 10.24 11.38
C THR A 166 -3.34 10.80 12.79
N ILE A 167 -3.99 10.17 13.77
CA ILE A 167 -3.95 10.59 15.19
C ILE A 167 -2.52 10.58 15.73
N SER A 168 -1.73 9.53 15.44
CA SER A 168 -0.36 9.40 15.94
C SER A 168 0.60 10.45 15.39
N ARG A 169 0.42 10.87 14.12
CA ARG A 169 1.26 11.91 13.50
C ARG A 169 0.74 13.32 13.70
N SER A 170 -0.58 13.51 13.83
CA SER A 170 -1.18 14.81 14.10
C SER A 170 -1.09 15.22 15.58
N TYR A 171 -0.85 14.27 16.49
CA TYR A 171 -0.68 14.48 17.94
C TYR A 171 0.17 15.71 18.29
N GLY A 172 1.31 15.90 17.60
CA GLY A 172 2.24 17.00 17.86
C GLY A 172 1.76 18.36 17.35
N LEU A 173 1.04 18.41 16.23
CA LEU A 173 0.61 19.66 15.59
C LEU A 173 -0.78 20.09 16.08
N THR A 174 -1.69 19.15 16.29
CA THR A 174 -3.08 19.46 16.64
C THR A 174 -3.23 19.87 18.11
N ASN A 175 -2.49 19.28 19.05
CA ASN A 175 -2.54 19.72 20.45
C ASN A 175 -1.88 21.10 20.64
N ARG A 176 -0.77 21.36 19.95
CA ARG A 176 -0.10 22.66 20.01
C ARG A 176 -0.93 23.75 19.33
N GLY A 177 -1.57 23.45 18.19
CA GLY A 177 -2.54 24.34 17.55
C GLY A 177 -3.79 24.58 18.40
N TYR A 178 -4.31 23.55 19.07
CA TYR A 178 -5.47 23.66 19.96
C TYR A 178 -5.19 24.53 21.20
N ASN A 179 -3.98 24.43 21.77
CA ASN A 179 -3.54 25.28 22.87
C ASN A 179 -3.27 26.72 22.42
N PHE A 180 -2.72 26.90 21.21
CA PHE A 180 -2.52 28.22 20.61
C PHE A 180 -3.84 28.96 20.42
N VAL A 181 -4.87 28.31 19.88
CA VAL A 181 -6.22 28.88 19.70
C VAL A 181 -6.90 29.22 21.04
N ARG A 182 -6.49 28.58 22.15
CA ARG A 182 -6.97 28.87 23.51
C ARG A 182 -6.06 29.78 24.32
N GLY A 183 -5.09 30.46 23.69
CA GLY A 183 -4.20 31.41 24.35
C GLY A 183 -3.13 30.79 25.27
N LYS A 184 -2.94 29.47 25.24
CA LYS A 184 -1.97 28.73 26.09
C LYS A 184 -0.61 28.48 25.41
N GLY A 185 -0.38 29.09 24.25
CA GLY A 185 0.84 28.96 23.45
C GLY A 185 1.00 27.61 22.74
N PHE A 186 2.11 27.44 22.00
CA PHE A 186 2.42 26.23 21.20
C PHE A 186 3.02 25.10 22.05
N THR A 187 2.47 24.88 23.25
CA THR A 187 2.98 23.94 24.25
C THR A 187 2.31 22.56 24.13
N ARG A 188 3.05 21.49 24.48
CA ARG A 188 2.56 20.11 24.41
C ARG A 188 1.79 19.75 25.68
N THR A 189 0.49 19.44 25.56
CA THR A 189 -0.32 18.93 26.67
C THR A 189 -0.09 17.44 26.92
N PRO A 190 -0.15 16.98 28.20
CA PRO A 190 -0.22 15.56 28.54
C PRO A 190 -1.34 14.83 27.82
N GLN A 191 -1.14 13.55 27.51
CA GLN A 191 -2.05 12.79 26.65
C GLN A 191 -3.47 12.68 27.23
N ALA A 192 -3.63 12.63 28.56
CA ALA A 192 -4.93 12.55 29.23
C ALA A 192 -5.83 13.79 29.01
N GLU A 193 -5.24 14.98 28.97
CA GLU A 193 -5.97 16.26 28.86
C GLU A 193 -6.24 16.69 27.40
N SER A 194 -5.54 16.08 26.45
CA SER A 194 -5.73 16.36 25.02
C SER A 194 -7.12 15.97 24.52
N TRP A 195 -7.59 16.62 23.44
CA TRP A 195 -8.84 16.25 22.78
C TRP A 195 -8.85 14.77 22.35
N GLN A 196 -7.68 14.21 22.01
CA GLN A 196 -7.49 12.81 21.65
C GLN A 196 -7.62 11.89 22.88
N GLY A 197 -7.06 12.27 24.03
CA GLY A 197 -7.22 11.56 25.29
C GLY A 197 -8.67 11.56 25.76
N LYS A 198 -9.33 12.73 25.69
CA LYS A 198 -10.76 12.89 26.00
C LYS A 198 -11.63 12.07 25.05
N LEU A 199 -11.32 12.02 23.76
CA LEU A 199 -11.98 11.15 22.78
C LEU A 199 -11.75 9.66 23.11
N ALA A 200 -10.54 9.26 23.50
CA ALA A 200 -10.24 7.87 23.85
C ALA A 200 -11.02 7.41 25.10
N VAL A 201 -11.10 8.25 26.13
CA VAL A 201 -11.94 7.99 27.33
C VAL A 201 -13.42 7.91 26.93
N ARG A 202 -13.92 8.82 26.10
CA ARG A 202 -15.31 8.76 25.58
C ARG A 202 -15.57 7.49 24.76
N MET A 203 -14.66 7.09 23.88
CA MET A 203 -14.80 5.84 23.12
C MET A 203 -14.76 4.61 24.03
N ARG A 204 -13.94 4.62 25.08
CA ARG A 204 -13.91 3.55 26.08
C ARG A 204 -15.24 3.47 26.84
N ASN A 205 -15.76 4.60 27.29
CA ASN A 205 -17.05 4.69 27.97
C ASN A 205 -18.20 4.28 27.04
N PHE A 206 -18.18 4.70 25.77
CA PHE A 206 -19.13 4.29 24.75
C PHE A 206 -19.06 2.77 24.51
N LYS A 207 -17.87 2.20 24.36
CA LYS A 207 -17.67 0.75 24.24
C LYS A 207 -18.20 0.00 25.45
N ASN A 208 -17.99 0.51 26.66
CA ASN A 208 -18.49 -0.09 27.90
C ASN A 208 -20.02 0.01 27.99
N ARG A 209 -20.62 1.17 27.65
CA ARG A 209 -22.07 1.36 27.54
C ARG A 209 -22.69 0.43 26.49
N LEU A 210 -22.04 0.28 25.34
CA LEU A 210 -22.51 -0.59 24.27
C LEU A 210 -22.41 -2.07 24.67
N LYS A 211 -21.34 -2.49 25.34
CA LYS A 211 -21.22 -3.84 25.92
C LYS A 211 -22.28 -4.13 26.99
N ASN A 212 -22.66 -3.12 27.76
CA ASN A 212 -23.62 -3.26 28.86
C ASN A 212 -25.09 -3.03 28.42
N SER A 213 -25.34 -2.55 27.19
CA SER A 213 -26.68 -2.35 26.65
C SER A 213 -27.33 -3.67 26.24
N ARG A 214 -28.68 -3.70 26.20
CA ARG A 214 -29.45 -4.89 25.77
C ARG A 214 -29.02 -5.41 24.40
N ALA A 215 -28.67 -4.51 23.46
CA ALA A 215 -28.14 -4.87 22.13
C ALA A 215 -26.73 -5.48 22.16
N GLY A 216 -25.84 -4.99 23.04
CA GLY A 216 -24.51 -5.58 23.24
C GLY A 216 -24.52 -6.92 23.99
N LYS A 217 -25.51 -7.11 24.87
CA LYS A 217 -25.75 -8.38 25.56
C LYS A 217 -26.38 -9.43 24.62
N MET A 218 -27.33 -9.04 23.76
CA MET A 218 -27.91 -9.92 22.74
C MET A 218 -26.88 -10.39 21.71
N THR A 219 -25.96 -9.54 21.26
CA THR A 219 -24.88 -9.92 20.32
C THR A 219 -23.84 -10.88 20.90
N ARG A 220 -23.81 -11.08 22.23
CA ARG A 220 -22.96 -12.09 22.88
C ARG A 220 -23.58 -13.50 22.85
N GLY A 221 -24.91 -13.60 22.75
CA GLY A 221 -25.66 -14.86 22.74
C GLY A 221 -26.03 -15.37 21.35
N THR A 222 -26.11 -14.51 20.33
CA THR A 222 -26.48 -14.92 18.97
C THR A 222 -25.51 -14.34 17.93
N THR A 223 -24.78 -15.24 17.26
CA THR A 223 -23.81 -14.95 16.19
C THR A 223 -24.44 -14.49 14.86
N ARG A 224 -25.69 -14.01 14.86
CA ARG A 224 -26.41 -13.57 13.66
C ARG A 224 -27.29 -12.37 13.97
N GLY A 225 -27.11 -11.29 13.21
CA GLY A 225 -28.10 -10.22 13.13
C GLY A 225 -27.52 -8.81 13.05
N LEU A 226 -27.45 -8.28 11.84
CA LEU A 226 -27.17 -6.88 11.51
C LEU A 226 -28.21 -5.93 12.15
N GLY A 227 -27.85 -4.67 12.42
CA GLY A 227 -28.84 -3.59 12.27
C GLY A 227 -28.85 -2.38 13.19
N ILE A 228 -28.04 -2.27 14.25
CA ILE A 228 -28.16 -1.11 15.17
C ILE A 228 -26.80 -0.51 15.54
N LEU A 229 -26.13 0.13 14.59
CA LEU A 229 -24.93 0.93 14.87
C LEU A 229 -24.89 2.30 14.18
N SER A 230 -25.86 2.65 13.32
CA SER A 230 -25.78 3.86 12.49
C SER A 230 -26.02 5.16 13.27
N LYS A 231 -26.92 5.17 14.27
CA LYS A 231 -27.31 6.40 14.97
C LYS A 231 -26.29 6.90 16.01
N PRO A 232 -25.71 6.07 16.91
CA PRO A 232 -24.77 6.60 17.91
C PRO A 232 -23.39 6.94 17.32
N LEU A 233 -22.98 6.29 16.22
CA LEU A 233 -21.73 6.62 15.53
C LEU A 233 -21.81 7.99 14.82
N ARG A 234 -22.97 8.35 14.26
CA ARG A 234 -23.18 9.68 13.67
C ARG A 234 -23.08 10.80 14.70
N ILE A 235 -23.61 10.62 15.91
CA ILE A 235 -23.60 11.65 16.97
C ILE A 235 -22.16 11.92 17.47
N VAL A 236 -21.36 10.86 17.66
CA VAL A 236 -19.96 11.00 18.11
C VAL A 236 -19.04 11.54 17.00
N LEU A 237 -19.35 11.28 15.73
CA LEU A 237 -18.57 11.78 14.58
C LEU A 237 -18.94 13.20 14.14
N HIS A 238 -20.20 13.62 14.26
CA HIS A 238 -20.64 14.95 13.83
C HIS A 238 -20.36 16.06 14.84
N ASN A 239 -20.12 15.75 16.12
CA ASN A 239 -19.81 16.78 17.10
C ASN A 239 -18.77 16.33 18.15
N PRO A 240 -17.46 16.44 17.86
CA PRO A 240 -16.41 16.03 18.79
C PRO A 240 -16.33 16.91 20.06
N LEU A 241 -17.05 18.04 20.14
CA LEU A 241 -16.96 19.01 21.24
C LEU A 241 -18.30 19.46 21.85
N SER A 242 -19.47 19.09 21.31
CA SER A 242 -20.75 19.39 21.98
C SER A 242 -21.19 18.24 22.88
N ALA A 243 -20.80 18.34 24.14
CA ALA A 243 -21.74 18.11 25.22
C ALA A 243 -21.45 19.23 26.21
N LYS A 244 -22.41 20.15 26.37
CA LYS A 244 -22.40 21.10 27.47
C LYS A 244 -22.24 20.31 28.77
N SER A 245 -21.44 20.88 29.67
CA SER A 245 -21.43 20.58 31.10
C SER A 245 -22.84 20.43 31.64
#